data_AF-A0A257CR26-F1
#
_entry.id   AF-A0A257CR26-F1
#
_cell.length_a   1.000
_cell.length_b   1.000
_cell.length_c   1.000
_cell.angle_alpha   90.00
_cell.angle_beta   90.00
_cell.angle_gamma   90.00
#
_symmetry.space_group_name_H-M   'P 1'
#
loop_
_entity.id
_entity.type
_entity.pdbx_description
1 polymer ?
#
loop_
_entity_poly.entity_id
_entity_poly.type
_entity_poly.pdbx_seq_one_letter_code
_entity_poly.pdbx_strand_id
1 'polypeptide(L)'
;MAVGAVHLPLLDHVLEALLHPSFREFGRSGAHYTRQEIVDSVSTQDVTAVIWSQDFAVEALAENLALLTYRSARVNEQGQLERHTNRASLWQRTDGGWKMRFHQGTATSGFEKQADSLSKKKLLPHYPRPERPIWPSTPK
;
A
#
# COMPACT_ATOMS: atom_id res chain seq x y z
N MET A 1 -17.24 5.85 -32.44
CA MET A 1 -15.91 5.32 -32.06
C MET A 1 -15.94 5.07 -30.57
N ALA A 2 -16.27 3.84 -30.16
CA ALA A 2 -16.24 3.46 -28.75
C ALA A 2 -14.80 3.10 -28.39
N VAL A 3 -14.22 3.83 -27.43
CA VAL A 3 -12.92 3.49 -26.86
C VAL A 3 -13.18 2.29 -25.94
N GLY A 4 -12.90 1.08 -26.43
CA GLY A 4 -13.08 -0.13 -25.65
C GLY A 4 -12.05 -0.17 -24.53
N ALA A 5 -12.52 -0.26 -23.29
CA ALA A 5 -11.67 -0.54 -22.14
C ALA A 5 -10.87 -1.83 -22.40
N VAL A 6 -9.55 -1.73 -22.40
CA VAL A 6 -8.68 -2.91 -22.53
C VAL A 6 -8.71 -3.60 -21.18
N HIS A 7 -9.54 -4.64 -21.05
CA HIS A 7 -9.47 -5.54 -19.90
C HIS A 7 -8.08 -6.18 -19.89
N LEU A 8 -7.32 -5.95 -18.81
CA LEU A 8 -5.99 -6.51 -18.60
C LEU A 8 -6.09 -7.67 -17.61
N PRO A 9 -6.49 -8.90 -18.03
CA PRO A 9 -6.76 -10.02 -17.13
C PRO A 9 -5.57 -10.42 -16.26
N LEU A 10 -4.34 -10.08 -16.68
CA LEU A 10 -3.14 -10.30 -15.88
C LEU A 10 -3.10 -9.44 -14.61
N LEU A 11 -3.66 -8.23 -14.64
CA LEU A 11 -3.66 -7.32 -13.49
C LEU A 11 -4.65 -7.77 -12.42
N ASP A 12 -5.81 -8.28 -12.84
CA ASP A 12 -6.83 -8.80 -11.94
C ASP A 12 -6.26 -9.96 -11.12
N HIS A 13 -5.65 -10.96 -11.77
CA HIS A 13 -5.03 -12.09 -11.08
C HIS A 13 -3.92 -11.68 -10.12
N VAL A 14 -3.12 -10.65 -10.45
CA VAL A 14 -2.10 -10.11 -9.56
C VAL A 14 -2.73 -9.46 -8.32
N LEU A 15 -3.79 -8.67 -8.49
CA LEU A 15 -4.52 -8.07 -7.37
C LEU A 15 -5.22 -9.13 -6.51
N GLU A 16 -5.80 -10.15 -7.12
CA GLU A 16 -6.40 -11.25 -6.37
C GLU A 16 -5.38 -12.04 -5.53
N ALA A 17 -4.16 -12.18 -6.04
CA ALA A 17 -3.05 -12.77 -5.31
C ALA A 17 -2.61 -11.89 -4.14
N LEU A 18 -2.55 -10.57 -4.33
CA LEU A 18 -2.03 -9.61 -3.34
C LEU A 18 -3.05 -9.14 -2.30
N LEU A 19 -4.35 -9.12 -2.61
CA LEU A 19 -5.39 -8.63 -1.71
C LEU A 19 -6.00 -9.76 -0.88
N HIS A 20 -6.08 -9.56 0.43
CA HIS A 20 -6.78 -10.49 1.30
C HIS A 20 -8.28 -10.50 0.97
N PRO A 21 -8.99 -11.65 1.05
CA PRO A 21 -10.45 -11.71 0.89
C PRO A 21 -11.31 -10.73 1.68
N SER A 22 -10.83 -10.14 2.79
CA SER A 22 -11.55 -9.08 3.51
C SER A 22 -10.73 -7.79 3.57
N PHE A 23 -10.00 -7.51 2.49
CA PHE A 23 -9.33 -6.26 2.24
C PHE A 23 -10.32 -5.08 2.26
N ARG A 24 -9.85 -3.97 2.84
CA ARG A 24 -10.52 -2.67 2.84
C ARG A 24 -9.52 -1.56 2.61
N GLU A 25 -9.93 -0.52 1.91
CA GLU A 25 -9.13 0.67 1.69
C GLU A 25 -9.87 1.93 2.13
N PHE A 26 -9.13 2.86 2.73
CA PHE A 26 -9.49 4.28 2.75
C PHE A 26 -8.61 5.04 1.79
N GLY A 27 -9.18 5.47 0.67
CA GLY A 27 -8.46 6.23 -0.34
C GLY A 27 -8.06 7.61 0.20
N ARG A 28 -7.16 8.29 -0.52
CA ARG A 28 -6.72 9.68 -0.19
C ARG A 28 -7.90 10.66 -0.03
N SER A 29 -9.03 10.40 -0.69
CA SER A 29 -10.27 11.19 -0.59
C SER A 29 -11.05 10.97 0.71
N GLY A 30 -10.72 9.94 1.49
CA GLY A 30 -11.53 9.45 2.61
C GLY A 30 -12.62 8.46 2.20
N ALA A 31 -12.78 8.18 0.89
CA ALA A 31 -13.72 7.16 0.43
C ALA A 31 -13.26 5.76 0.84
N HIS A 32 -14.22 4.88 1.11
CA HIS A 32 -13.98 3.49 1.45
C HIS A 32 -14.16 2.58 0.24
N TYR A 33 -13.25 1.62 0.07
CA TYR A 33 -13.30 0.64 -1.00
C TYR A 33 -13.10 -0.78 -0.46
N THR A 34 -13.87 -1.71 -0.99
CA THR A 34 -13.76 -3.14 -0.78
C THR A 34 -12.80 -3.76 -1.79
N ARG A 35 -12.39 -5.01 -1.55
CA ARG A 35 -11.61 -5.80 -2.52
C ARG A 35 -12.25 -5.81 -3.90
N GLN A 36 -13.56 -6.08 -3.98
CA GLN A 36 -14.23 -6.24 -5.27
C GLN A 36 -14.26 -4.92 -6.04
N GLU A 37 -14.59 -3.81 -5.36
CA GLU A 37 -14.59 -2.48 -5.98
C GLU A 37 -13.20 -2.11 -6.54
N ILE A 38 -12.11 -2.45 -5.83
CA ILE A 38 -10.75 -2.22 -6.34
C ILE A 38 -10.45 -3.08 -7.57
N VAL A 39 -10.74 -4.38 -7.53
CA VAL A 39 -10.52 -5.28 -8.69
C VAL A 39 -11.32 -4.80 -9.90
N ASP A 40 -12.59 -4.45 -9.72
CA ASP A 40 -13.46 -3.96 -10.80
C ASP A 40 -12.97 -2.61 -11.36
N SER A 41 -12.46 -1.73 -10.48
CA SER A 41 -11.97 -0.40 -10.90
C SER A 41 -10.73 -0.48 -11.78
N VAL A 42 -9.88 -1.48 -11.58
CA VAL A 42 -8.62 -1.64 -12.30
C VAL A 42 -8.85 -2.11 -13.73
N SER A 43 -9.87 -2.95 -13.93
CA SER A 43 -10.30 -3.39 -15.26
C SER A 43 -10.86 -2.26 -16.13
N THR A 44 -11.17 -1.10 -15.55
CA THR A 44 -11.85 0.02 -16.24
C THR A 44 -11.03 1.31 -16.29
N GLN A 45 -9.87 1.37 -15.63
CA GLN A 45 -9.03 2.56 -15.57
C GLN A 45 -7.81 2.46 -16.50
N ASP A 46 -7.59 3.52 -17.29
CA ASP A 46 -6.30 3.76 -17.93
C ASP A 46 -5.25 4.06 -16.85
N VAL A 47 -4.45 3.05 -16.51
CA VAL A 47 -3.36 3.13 -15.51
C VAL A 47 -2.17 3.89 -16.10
N THR A 48 -2.37 5.17 -16.43
CA THR A 48 -1.35 6.06 -17.03
C THR A 48 -0.63 6.93 -15.99
N ALA A 49 -1.10 6.93 -14.74
CA ALA A 49 -0.49 7.73 -13.68
C ALA A 49 0.81 7.09 -13.19
N VAL A 50 1.93 7.76 -13.44
CA VAL A 50 3.22 7.41 -12.86
C VAL A 50 3.22 7.79 -11.37
N ILE A 51 3.52 6.83 -10.50
CA ILE A 51 3.59 7.04 -9.04
C ILE A 51 5.05 6.96 -8.60
N TRP A 52 5.51 7.98 -7.89
CA TRP A 52 6.77 7.95 -7.14
C TRP A 52 6.50 7.54 -5.70
N SER A 53 7.33 6.67 -5.12
CA SER A 53 7.21 6.22 -3.72
C SER A 53 8.58 6.13 -3.04
N GLN A 54 8.65 6.48 -1.76
CA GLN A 54 9.89 6.53 -0.97
C GLN A 54 9.61 6.37 0.54
N ASP A 55 10.67 6.33 1.36
CA ASP A 55 10.60 6.20 2.82
C ASP A 55 9.85 4.94 3.30
N PHE A 56 10.12 3.81 2.65
CA PHE A 56 9.55 2.55 3.06
C PHE A 56 10.07 2.14 4.44
N ALA A 57 9.14 1.90 5.36
CA ALA A 57 9.41 1.34 6.67
C ALA A 57 8.44 0.18 6.94
N VAL A 58 9.00 -0.96 7.34
CA VAL A 58 8.24 -2.16 7.68
C VAL A 58 8.41 -2.45 9.16
N GLU A 59 7.30 -2.66 9.85
CA GLU A 59 7.24 -3.08 11.24
C GLU A 59 6.53 -4.44 11.33
N ALA A 60 7.19 -5.44 11.90
CA ALA A 60 6.56 -6.72 12.21
C ALA A 60 5.75 -6.58 13.51
N LEU A 61 4.41 -6.64 13.40
CA LEU A 61 3.51 -6.55 14.55
C LEU A 61 3.30 -7.92 15.20
N ALA A 62 3.39 -8.99 14.40
CA ALA A 62 3.35 -10.39 14.82
C ALA A 62 4.06 -11.27 13.78
N GLU A 63 4.18 -12.57 14.07
CA GLU A 63 4.82 -13.55 13.15
C GLU A 63 4.20 -13.58 11.75
N ASN A 64 2.89 -13.30 11.65
CA ASN A 64 2.11 -13.31 10.41
C ASN A 64 1.45 -11.97 10.10
N LEU A 65 1.89 -10.86 10.73
CA LEU A 65 1.29 -9.54 10.56
C LEU A 65 2.38 -8.45 10.50
N ALA A 66 2.34 -7.62 9.47
CA ALA A 66 3.27 -6.51 9.29
C ALA A 66 2.55 -5.21 8.90
N LEU A 67 3.05 -4.10 9.40
CA LEU A 67 2.68 -2.75 8.96
C LEU A 67 3.75 -2.24 7.99
N LEU A 68 3.34 -1.77 6.83
CA LEU A 68 4.17 -1.04 5.90
C LEU A 68 3.69 0.40 5.82
N THR A 69 4.58 1.35 6.09
CA THR A 69 4.35 2.77 5.87
C THR A 69 5.33 3.32 4.85
N TYR A 70 4.89 4.27 4.03
CA TYR A 70 5.72 4.93 3.02
C TYR A 70 5.04 6.22 2.53
N ARG A 71 5.77 7.02 1.75
CA ARG A 71 5.23 8.19 1.08
C ARG A 71 5.08 7.94 -0.40
N SER A 72 4.06 8.53 -1.02
CA SER A 72 3.89 8.50 -2.47
C SER A 72 3.36 9.82 -3.03
N ALA A 73 3.67 10.08 -4.29
CA ALA A 73 3.13 11.20 -5.05
C ALA A 73 2.89 10.77 -6.49
N ARG A 74 1.92 11.40 -7.16
CA ARG A 74 1.78 11.27 -8.62
C ARG A 74 2.85 12.13 -9.28
N VAL A 75 3.43 11.63 -10.35
CA VAL A 75 4.34 12.37 -11.21
C VAL A 75 3.52 12.93 -12.36
N ASN A 76 3.50 14.26 -12.51
CA ASN A 76 2.84 14.89 -13.65
C ASN A 76 3.71 14.79 -14.92
N GLU A 77 3.18 15.24 -16.06
CA GLU A 77 3.87 15.19 -17.36
C GLU A 77 5.19 15.96 -17.39
N GLN A 78 5.36 16.93 -16.49
CA GLN A 78 6.57 17.75 -16.34
C GLN A 78 7.58 17.11 -15.37
N GLY A 79 7.31 15.91 -14.85
CA GLY A 79 8.17 15.19 -13.92
C GLY A 79 8.07 15.64 -12.46
N GLN A 80 7.18 16.59 -12.14
CA GLN A 80 6.99 17.14 -10.80
C GLN A 80 6.05 16.27 -9.96
N LEU A 81 6.24 16.33 -8.64
CA LEU A 81 5.43 15.56 -7.68
C LEU A 81 4.18 16.33 -7.26
N GLU A 82 3.01 15.70 -7.43
CA GLU A 82 1.71 16.20 -6.99
C GLU A 82 0.94 15.15 -6.17
N ARG A 83 -0.16 15.58 -5.52
CA ARG A 83 -1.04 14.70 -4.72
C ARG A 83 -0.29 13.85 -3.68
N HIS A 84 0.66 14.48 -2.99
CA HIS A 84 1.45 13.88 -1.91
C HIS A 84 0.57 13.18 -0.88
N THR A 85 0.96 11.96 -0.54
CA THR A 85 0.17 11.03 0.27
C THR A 85 1.07 10.23 1.19
N ASN A 86 0.76 10.22 2.49
CA ASN A 86 1.27 9.23 3.43
C ASN A 86 0.44 7.95 3.26
N ARG A 87 1.11 6.81 3.16
CA ARG A 87 0.49 5.51 2.97
C ARG A 87 0.80 4.59 4.12
N ALA A 88 -0.21 3.85 4.54
CA ALA A 88 -0.11 2.77 5.50
C ALA A 88 -0.81 1.54 4.94
N SER A 89 -0.24 0.36 5.15
CA SER A 89 -0.86 -0.91 4.77
C SER A 89 -0.56 -1.98 5.81
N LEU A 90 -1.59 -2.75 6.17
CA LEU A 90 -1.43 -3.95 6.97
C LEU A 90 -1.36 -5.16 6.04
N TRP A 91 -0.36 -5.99 6.25
CA TRP A 91 -0.11 -7.21 5.50
C TRP A 91 -0.21 -8.40 6.44
N GLN A 92 -0.93 -9.42 6.01
CA GLN A 92 -1.14 -10.66 6.75
C GLN A 92 -0.61 -11.85 5.94
N ARG A 93 0.17 -12.71 6.58
CA ARG A 93 0.67 -13.94 5.95
C ARG A 93 -0.43 -14.99 5.95
N THR A 94 -0.70 -15.54 4.77
CA THR A 94 -1.65 -16.64 4.51
C THR A 94 -0.89 -17.82 3.92
N ASP A 95 -1.56 -18.96 3.71
CA ASP A 95 -0.97 -20.12 3.03
C ASP A 95 -0.52 -19.78 1.59
N GLY A 96 -1.20 -18.81 0.96
CA GLY A 96 -0.87 -18.27 -0.35
C GLY A 96 0.14 -17.11 -0.33
N GLY A 97 0.83 -16.89 0.79
CA GLY A 97 1.79 -15.79 0.96
C GLY A 97 1.22 -14.55 1.64
N TRP A 98 1.98 -13.46 1.62
CA TRP A 98 1.57 -12.18 2.22
C TRP A 98 0.48 -11.53 1.39
N LYS A 99 -0.63 -11.18 2.05
CA LYS A 99 -1.76 -10.49 1.45
C LYS A 99 -2.07 -9.21 2.20
N MET A 100 -2.32 -8.13 1.48
CA MET A 100 -2.72 -6.84 2.04
C MET A 100 -4.13 -6.97 2.63
N ARG A 101 -4.26 -6.71 3.93
CA ARG A 101 -5.51 -6.77 4.70
C ARG A 101 -6.20 -5.40 4.78
N PHE A 102 -5.41 -4.32 4.75
CA PHE A 102 -5.91 -2.95 4.82
C PHE A 102 -4.94 -1.99 4.14
N HIS A 103 -5.46 -0.95 3.49
CA HIS A 103 -4.68 0.18 2.97
C HIS A 103 -5.31 1.51 3.33
N GLN A 104 -4.49 2.52 3.59
CA GLN A 104 -4.94 3.89 3.72
C GLN A 104 -3.97 4.86 3.03
N GLY A 105 -4.54 5.82 2.31
CA GLY A 105 -3.85 7.03 1.88
C GLY A 105 -4.36 8.25 2.63
N THR A 106 -3.45 9.09 3.13
CA THR A 106 -3.79 10.37 3.75
C THR A 106 -3.01 11.49 3.08
N ALA A 107 -3.69 12.56 2.66
CA ALA A 107 -3.04 13.73 2.08
C ALA A 107 -2.00 14.31 3.04
N THR A 108 -0.88 14.77 2.50
CA THR A 108 0.20 15.39 3.29
C THR A 108 0.81 16.57 2.54
N SER A 109 1.70 17.31 3.21
CA SER A 109 2.48 18.38 2.60
C SER A 109 3.41 17.84 1.51
N GLY A 110 3.84 18.71 0.59
CA GLY A 110 4.77 18.34 -0.46
C GLY A 110 6.09 17.76 0.07
N PHE A 111 6.64 16.78 -0.65
CA PHE A 111 8.00 16.29 -0.45
C PHE A 111 8.73 16.18 -1.79
N GLU A 112 10.06 16.15 -1.75
CA GLU A 112 10.91 15.99 -2.92
C GLU A 112 11.31 14.53 -3.13
N LYS A 113 11.63 14.18 -4.38
CA LYS A 113 12.18 12.86 -4.71
C LYS A 113 13.50 12.67 -3.96
N GLN A 114 13.64 11.55 -3.26
CA GLN A 114 14.96 11.13 -2.79
C GLN A 114 15.84 10.81 -4.00
N ALA A 115 17.09 11.27 -3.95
CA ALA A 115 18.11 10.75 -4.86
C ALA A 115 18.26 9.25 -4.62
N ASP A 116 18.48 8.47 -5.68
CA ASP A 116 18.68 7.02 -5.59
C ASP A 116 19.87 6.70 -4.65
N SER A 117 19.57 6.46 -3.38
CA SER A 117 20.55 6.01 -2.40
C SER A 117 20.56 4.49 -2.35
N LEU A 118 20.78 3.83 -3.49
CA LEU A 118 20.97 2.37 -3.54
C LEU A 118 22.29 1.91 -2.87
N SER A 119 23.04 2.78 -2.18
CA SER A 119 24.35 2.45 -1.59
C SER A 119 24.37 2.19 -0.08
N LYS A 120 23.24 2.19 0.65
CA LYS A 120 23.27 1.85 2.09
C LYS A 120 22.38 0.65 2.39
N LYS A 121 22.94 -0.54 2.15
CA LYS A 121 22.55 -1.78 2.84
C LYS A 121 22.44 -1.51 4.34
N LYS A 122 21.23 -1.42 4.87
CA LYS A 122 20.97 -1.70 6.28
C LYS A 122 20.26 -3.04 6.30
N LEU A 123 21.05 -4.08 6.55
CA LEU A 123 20.54 -5.38 6.97
C LEU A 123 19.40 -5.13 7.96
N LEU A 124 18.21 -5.66 7.66
CA LEU A 124 17.10 -5.65 8.61
C LEU A 124 17.65 -6.18 9.94
N PRO A 125 17.51 -5.45 11.06
CA PRO A 125 17.89 -6.02 12.34
C PRO A 125 17.08 -7.31 12.54
N HIS A 126 17.74 -8.37 13.01
CA HIS A 126 17.04 -9.53 13.56
C HIS A 126 16.07 -8.99 14.62
N TYR A 127 14.77 -9.02 14.32
CA TYR A 127 13.76 -8.53 15.23
C TYR A 127 13.54 -9.61 16.30
N PRO A 128 13.91 -9.39 17.58
CA PRO A 128 13.52 -10.32 18.62
C PRO A 128 11.99 -10.34 18.73
N ARG A 129 11.42 -11.53 18.99
CA ARG A 129 9.99 -11.67 19.30
C ARG A 129 9.61 -10.68 20.40
N PRO A 130 8.54 -9.88 20.28
CA PRO A 130 8.02 -9.17 21.43
C PRO A 130 7.52 -10.20 22.46
N GLU A 131 8.10 -10.20 23.65
CA GLU A 131 7.51 -10.86 24.80
C GLU A 131 6.21 -10.12 25.15
N ARG A 132 5.07 -10.69 24.72
CA ARG A 132 3.66 -10.33 24.99
C ARG A 132 3.33 -8.82 25.02
N PRO A 133 2.41 -8.32 24.16
CA PRO A 133 1.94 -6.94 24.29
C PRO A 133 1.22 -6.72 25.63
N ILE A 134 1.74 -5.79 26.43
CA ILE A 134 1.06 -5.26 27.62
C ILE A 134 0.03 -4.24 27.10
N TRP A 135 -1.22 -4.68 26.93
CA TRP A 135 -2.32 -3.74 26.75
C TRP A 135 -2.75 -3.22 28.14
N PRO A 136 -2.93 -1.91 28.33
CA PRO A 136 -3.58 -1.41 29.53
C PRO A 136 -5.02 -1.95 29.56
N SER A 137 -5.38 -2.63 30.65
CA SER A 137 -6.74 -3.11 30.90
C SER A 137 -7.73 -1.94 30.85
N THR A 138 -8.78 -2.07 30.04
CA THR A 138 -9.91 -1.14 30.06
C THR A 138 -10.58 -1.18 31.44
N PRO A 139 -10.85 -0.03 32.09
CA PRO A 139 -11.63 -0.01 33.32
C PRO A 139 -13.07 -0.48 33.05
N LYS A 140 -13.64 -1.20 34.01
CA LYS A 140 -15.06 -1.60 34.04
C LYS A 140 -15.98 -0.40 34.28
#